data_AF-A0A4Q4CVX5-F1
#
_entry.id   AF-A0A4Q4CVX5-F1
#
_cell.length_a   1.000
_cell.length_b   1.000
_cell.length_c   1.000
_cell.angle_alpha   90.00
_cell.angle_beta   90.00
_cell.angle_gamma   90.00
#
_symmetry.space_group_name_H-M   'P 1'
#
loop_
_entity.id
_entity.type
_entity.pdbx_description
1 polymer ?
#
loop_
_entity_poly.entity_id
_entity_poly.type
_entity_poly.pdbx_seq_one_letter_code
_entity_poly.pdbx_strand_id
1 'polypeptide(L)'
;HERTGDGHEEAHEQSGRSVLLIDADMRNPNVAELLGLENSVGLLSVLVGRTTIEQAIQPHVSGISFMGTGPAAPNPAEVLESRAMRDLLSRVRKEFDTVIIDAPPMLPVADASILLTEVDGALLLVRHGSTTREQLRLAVERVETVGGRLFGCVLNRTPRRASDDAYGYGYGHGYGYGSALPTAVKPEQVQKSGDEASTLSRS
;
A
#
# COMPACT_ATOMS: atom_id res chain seq x y z
N HIS A 1 -44.96 14.16 6.32
CA HIS A 1 -44.85 12.72 6.62
C HIS A 1 -43.55 12.24 6.00
N GLU A 2 -42.51 12.23 6.84
CA GLU A 2 -41.21 11.65 6.53
C GLU A 2 -41.30 10.13 6.42
N ARG A 3 -40.55 9.57 5.48
CA ARG A 3 -39.88 8.26 5.58
C ARG A 3 -39.00 8.07 4.34
N THR A 4 -37.79 8.62 4.41
CA THR A 4 -36.65 8.14 3.62
C THR A 4 -35.71 7.53 4.66
N GLY A 5 -35.90 6.24 4.90
CA GLY A 5 -35.08 5.46 5.84
C GLY A 5 -33.80 4.99 5.15
N ASP A 6 -32.69 5.29 5.81
CA ASP A 6 -31.43 4.55 5.92
C ASP A 6 -31.15 3.46 4.87
N GLY A 7 -30.18 3.76 4.00
CA GLY A 7 -29.56 2.81 3.08
C GLY A 7 -28.05 2.67 3.27
N HIS A 8 -27.49 2.99 4.45
CA HIS A 8 -26.03 3.01 4.64
C HIS A 8 -25.49 2.24 5.84
N GLU A 9 -26.30 1.47 6.59
CA GLU A 9 -25.81 0.80 7.81
C GLU A 9 -25.32 -0.65 7.65
N GLU A 10 -25.45 -1.29 6.49
CA GLU A 10 -25.16 -2.73 6.38
C GLU A 10 -23.92 -3.02 5.52
N ALA A 11 -22.73 -2.77 6.07
CA ALA A 11 -21.49 -3.36 5.57
C ALA A 11 -20.40 -3.45 6.65
N HIS A 12 -20.73 -3.93 7.85
CA HIS A 12 -19.74 -4.38 8.81
C HIS A 12 -19.96 -5.87 9.04
N GLU A 13 -18.87 -6.64 9.07
CA GLU A 13 -18.82 -8.09 9.35
C GLU A 13 -18.95 -9.03 8.14
N GLN A 14 -17.88 -9.13 7.34
CA GLN A 14 -17.60 -10.34 6.57
C GLN A 14 -16.53 -11.25 7.20
N SER A 15 -16.02 -10.86 8.37
CA SER A 15 -15.32 -11.74 9.31
C SER A 15 -15.42 -11.07 10.68
N GLY A 16 -15.86 -11.76 11.73
CA GLY A 16 -16.21 -11.17 13.04
C GLY A 16 -15.03 -10.64 13.87
N ARG A 17 -14.09 -9.91 13.28
CA ARG A 17 -13.04 -9.15 13.97
C ARG A 17 -12.98 -7.73 13.43
N SER A 18 -13.06 -6.75 14.31
CA SER A 18 -12.98 -5.33 13.95
C SER A 18 -11.52 -4.89 13.76
N VAL A 19 -11.22 -4.29 12.60
CA VAL A 19 -9.87 -3.82 12.25
C VAL A 19 -9.90 -2.32 11.98
N LEU A 20 -9.04 -1.58 12.67
CA LEU A 20 -8.75 -0.18 12.39
C LEU A 20 -7.36 -0.05 11.76
N LEU A 21 -7.27 0.61 10.61
CA LEU A 21 -6.03 1.06 10.01
C LEU A 21 -5.86 2.56 10.28
N ILE A 22 -4.74 2.96 10.89
CA ILE A 22 -4.37 4.35 11.14
C ILE A 22 -3.17 4.70 10.26
N ASP A 23 -3.30 5.72 9.41
CA ASP A 23 -2.15 6.33 8.75
C ASP A 23 -1.46 7.30 9.72
N ALA A 24 -0.27 6.93 10.19
CA ALA A 24 0.57 7.76 11.07
C ALA A 24 1.84 8.26 10.36
N ASP A 25 2.03 8.01 9.06
CA ASP A 25 3.08 8.63 8.27
C ASP A 25 2.65 10.04 7.82
N MET A 26 2.69 10.98 8.78
CA MET A 26 2.39 12.39 8.51
C MET A 26 3.42 13.07 7.60
N ARG A 27 4.56 12.42 7.30
CA ARG A 27 5.59 12.96 6.40
C ARG A 27 5.28 12.65 4.95
N ASN A 28 4.64 11.51 4.68
CA ASN A 28 4.28 11.09 3.33
C ASN A 28 2.91 10.37 3.31
N PRO A 29 1.82 11.07 3.66
CA PRO A 29 0.49 10.48 3.75
C PRO A 29 0.01 10.02 2.38
N ASN A 30 -0.17 8.71 2.21
CA ASN A 30 -0.56 8.12 0.92
C ASN A 30 -1.63 7.02 1.03
N VAL A 31 -1.93 6.53 2.25
CA VAL A 31 -2.84 5.40 2.42
C VAL A 31 -4.27 5.77 2.03
N ALA A 32 -4.72 6.98 2.36
CA ALA A 32 -6.05 7.46 1.98
C ALA A 32 -6.25 7.46 0.45
N GLU A 33 -5.24 7.91 -0.31
CA GLU A 33 -5.27 7.89 -1.78
C GLU A 33 -5.34 6.45 -2.31
N LEU A 34 -4.53 5.54 -1.73
CA LEU A 34 -4.52 4.12 -2.10
C LEU A 34 -5.87 3.42 -1.84
N LEU A 35 -6.60 3.86 -0.82
CA LEU A 35 -7.93 3.35 -0.46
C LEU A 35 -9.08 4.10 -1.14
N GLY A 36 -8.81 5.20 -1.85
CA GLY A 36 -9.84 6.06 -2.45
C GLY A 36 -10.70 6.80 -1.40
N LEU A 37 -10.11 7.16 -0.25
CA LEU A 37 -10.76 7.83 0.87
C LEU A 37 -10.28 9.27 1.04
N GLU A 38 -11.01 10.08 1.81
CA GLU A 38 -10.61 11.45 2.12
C GLU A 38 -9.54 11.50 3.20
N ASN A 39 -8.67 12.52 3.17
CA ASN A 39 -7.65 12.77 4.19
C ASN A 39 -7.73 14.18 4.80
N SER A 40 -8.86 14.84 4.66
CA SER A 40 -9.09 16.21 5.18
C SER A 40 -9.19 16.23 6.72
N VAL A 41 -9.70 15.13 7.29
CA VAL A 41 -9.88 14.90 8.73
C VAL A 41 -9.27 13.55 9.07
N GLY A 42 -8.55 13.47 10.18
CA GLY A 42 -7.84 12.26 10.57
C GLY A 42 -7.10 12.41 11.90
N LEU A 43 -6.03 11.65 12.06
CA LEU A 43 -5.22 11.54 13.27
C LEU A 43 -4.86 12.90 13.86
N LEU A 44 -4.26 13.81 13.10
CA LEU A 44 -3.88 15.12 13.60
C LEU A 44 -5.09 15.92 14.11
N SER A 45 -6.20 15.89 13.38
CA SER A 45 -7.44 16.60 13.76
C SER A 45 -7.96 16.14 15.12
N VAL A 46 -7.87 14.84 15.41
CA VAL A 46 -8.24 14.26 16.72
C VAL A 46 -7.24 14.70 17.80
N LEU A 47 -5.94 14.57 17.51
CA LEU A 47 -4.88 14.87 18.48
C LEU A 47 -4.86 16.33 18.92
N VAL A 48 -5.27 17.27 18.04
CA VAL A 48 -5.43 18.69 18.39
C VAL A 48 -6.84 19.06 18.88
N GLY A 49 -7.74 18.08 19.06
CA GLY A 49 -9.07 18.27 19.62
C GLY A 49 -10.08 18.97 18.70
N ARG A 50 -9.86 18.98 17.38
CA ARG A 50 -10.78 19.59 16.40
C ARG A 50 -11.96 18.69 16.05
N THR A 51 -11.83 17.39 16.24
CA THR A 51 -12.85 16.38 15.93
C THR A 51 -12.73 15.20 16.91
N THR A 52 -13.73 14.32 16.93
CA THR A 52 -13.71 13.10 17.73
C THR A 52 -13.10 11.93 16.96
N ILE A 53 -12.77 10.84 17.67
CA ILE A 53 -12.21 9.62 17.04
C ILE A 53 -13.20 9.06 16.02
N GLU A 54 -14.48 9.00 16.39
CA GLU A 54 -15.55 8.39 15.60
C GLU A 54 -15.79 9.17 14.31
N GLN A 55 -15.69 10.51 14.36
CA GLN A 55 -15.82 11.38 13.19
C GLN A 55 -14.61 11.31 12.25
N ALA A 56 -13.45 10.92 12.76
CA ALA A 56 -12.22 10.79 11.99
C ALA A 56 -12.06 9.39 11.35
N ILE A 57 -12.95 8.44 11.68
CA ILE A 57 -12.93 7.08 11.15
C ILE A 57 -13.90 6.98 9.96
N GLN A 58 -13.37 6.47 8.84
CA GLN A 58 -14.12 6.20 7.62
C GLN A 58 -14.22 4.69 7.40
N PRO A 59 -15.40 4.14 7.04
CA PRO A 59 -15.52 2.76 6.61
C PRO A 59 -14.92 2.58 5.21
N HIS A 60 -14.32 1.41 4.96
CA HIS A 60 -13.83 1.02 3.63
C HIS A 60 -14.55 -0.23 3.14
N VAL A 61 -14.70 -0.36 1.81
CA VAL A 61 -15.44 -1.47 1.16
C VAL A 61 -14.88 -2.87 1.46
N SER A 62 -13.64 -2.96 1.95
CA SER A 62 -13.04 -4.23 2.41
C SER A 62 -13.45 -4.64 3.83
N GLY A 63 -14.31 -3.86 4.50
CA GLY A 63 -14.74 -4.11 5.88
C GLY A 63 -13.75 -3.66 6.96
N ILE A 64 -12.74 -2.85 6.61
CA ILE A 64 -11.86 -2.21 7.60
C ILE A 64 -12.35 -0.79 7.90
N SER A 65 -12.09 -0.33 9.12
CA SER A 65 -12.17 1.08 9.49
C SER A 65 -10.83 1.75 9.21
N PHE A 66 -10.85 3.00 8.76
CA PHE A 66 -9.66 3.76 8.40
C PHE A 66 -9.66 5.14 9.05
N MET A 67 -8.53 5.53 9.63
CA MET A 67 -8.24 6.90 10.06
C MET A 67 -7.01 7.40 9.31
N GLY A 68 -7.18 8.39 8.45
CA GLY A 68 -6.07 9.04 7.75
C GLY A 68 -5.21 9.92 8.67
N THR A 69 -4.15 10.53 8.15
CA THR A 69 -3.34 11.48 8.92
C THR A 69 -4.10 12.75 9.26
N GLY A 70 -5.04 13.16 8.40
CA GLY A 70 -5.60 14.51 8.41
C GLY A 70 -4.62 15.55 7.84
N PRO A 71 -4.77 16.83 8.22
CA PRO A 71 -3.95 17.91 7.68
C PRO A 71 -2.46 17.74 8.01
N ALA A 72 -1.60 18.42 7.24
CA ALA A 72 -0.15 18.34 7.44
C ALA A 72 0.26 18.84 8.84
N ALA A 73 1.03 18.01 9.56
CA ALA A 73 1.59 18.37 10.86
C ALA A 73 2.89 19.17 10.70
N PRO A 74 3.06 20.31 11.40
CA PRO A 74 4.32 21.06 11.36
C PRO A 74 5.48 20.29 12.00
N ASN A 75 5.20 19.47 13.03
CA ASN A 75 6.19 18.61 13.68
C ASN A 75 5.59 17.22 13.99
N PRO A 76 5.69 16.24 13.08
CA PRO A 76 5.14 14.90 13.27
C PRO A 76 5.62 14.18 14.54
N ALA A 77 6.92 14.25 14.85
CA ALA A 77 7.50 13.53 15.99
C ALA A 77 6.88 13.95 17.32
N GLU A 78 6.73 15.26 17.55
CA GLU A 78 6.10 15.79 18.77
C GLU A 78 4.63 15.39 18.89
N VAL A 79 3.92 15.33 17.77
CA VAL A 79 2.52 14.90 17.73
C VAL A 79 2.40 13.43 18.13
N LEU A 80 3.29 12.57 17.61
CA LEU A 80 3.31 11.14 17.93
C LEU A 80 3.76 10.87 19.37
N GLU A 81 4.68 11.66 19.93
CA GLU A 81 5.11 11.55 21.34
C GLU A 81 4.09 12.09 22.35
N SER A 82 3.06 12.78 21.86
CA SER A 82 2.11 13.49 22.70
C SER A 82 1.29 12.55 23.60
N ARG A 83 0.81 13.09 24.73
CA ARG A 83 -0.15 12.38 25.59
C ARG A 83 -1.46 12.07 24.83
N ALA A 84 -1.88 12.97 23.94
CA ALA A 84 -3.08 12.77 23.14
C ALA A 84 -2.97 11.51 22.27
N MET A 85 -1.78 11.21 21.72
CA MET A 85 -1.55 9.99 20.95
C MET A 85 -1.71 8.73 21.80
N ARG A 86 -1.10 8.72 22.99
CA ARG A 86 -1.27 7.61 23.96
C ARG A 86 -2.73 7.39 24.37
N ASP A 87 -3.44 8.49 24.63
CA ASP A 87 -4.86 8.44 25.00
C ASP A 87 -5.74 7.94 23.85
N LEU A 88 -5.45 8.34 22.60
CA LEU A 88 -6.10 7.84 21.39
C LEU A 88 -5.88 6.34 21.22
N LEU A 89 -4.61 5.90 21.24
CA LEU A 89 -4.26 4.47 21.09
C LEU A 89 -4.90 3.61 22.19
N SER A 90 -4.98 4.13 23.41
CA SER A 90 -5.65 3.45 24.54
C SER A 90 -7.15 3.32 24.37
N ARG A 91 -7.80 4.23 23.63
CA ARG A 91 -9.24 4.16 23.32
C ARG A 91 -9.50 3.18 22.18
N VAL A 92 -8.82 3.34 21.05
CA VAL A 92 -9.04 2.48 19.88
C VAL A 92 -8.69 1.01 20.17
N ARG A 93 -7.72 0.72 21.05
CA ARG A 93 -7.44 -0.64 21.53
C ARG A 93 -8.61 -1.32 22.25
N LYS A 94 -9.55 -0.56 22.81
CA LYS A 94 -10.73 -1.11 23.50
C LYS A 94 -11.90 -1.32 22.56
N GLU A 95 -11.90 -0.63 21.43
CA GLU A 95 -12.99 -0.60 20.45
C GLU A 95 -12.73 -1.54 19.28
N PHE A 96 -11.45 -1.79 18.94
CA PHE A 96 -11.05 -2.63 17.82
C PHE A 96 -10.26 -3.86 18.29
N ASP A 97 -10.57 -5.02 17.70
CA ASP A 97 -9.82 -6.25 17.93
C ASP A 97 -8.39 -6.17 17.40
N THR A 98 -8.15 -5.38 16.36
CA THR A 98 -6.83 -5.17 15.77
C THR A 98 -6.68 -3.74 15.29
N VAL A 99 -5.59 -3.10 15.71
CA VAL A 99 -5.20 -1.77 15.23
C VAL A 99 -3.89 -1.91 14.46
N ILE A 100 -3.92 -1.58 13.17
CA ILE A 100 -2.75 -1.52 12.30
C ILE A 100 -2.38 -0.05 12.16
N ILE A 101 -1.11 0.27 12.38
CA ILE A 101 -0.59 1.63 12.23
C ILE A 101 0.39 1.61 11.06
N ASP A 102 0.08 2.36 10.01
CA ASP A 102 1.05 2.67 8.98
C ASP A 102 2.02 3.71 9.54
N ALA A 103 3.30 3.35 9.57
CA ALA A 103 4.34 4.13 10.22
C ALA A 103 5.37 4.60 9.19
N PRO A 104 5.99 5.76 9.40
CA PRO A 104 7.09 6.21 8.54
C PRO A 104 8.26 5.22 8.55
N PRO A 105 9.19 5.31 7.57
CA PRO A 105 10.35 4.44 7.54
C PRO A 105 11.17 4.47 8.84
N MET A 106 11.53 3.29 9.36
CA MET A 106 12.35 3.12 10.58
C MET A 106 13.71 3.86 10.55
N LEU A 107 14.23 4.13 9.36
CA LEU A 107 15.47 4.84 9.12
C LEU A 107 15.24 5.93 8.06
N PRO A 108 15.79 7.14 8.23
CA PRO A 108 16.62 7.61 9.35
C PRO A 108 15.81 8.20 10.53
N VAL A 109 14.49 8.29 10.40
CA VAL A 109 13.63 9.12 11.25
C VAL A 109 13.27 8.43 12.57
N ALA A 110 13.09 9.20 13.64
CA ALA A 110 12.72 8.70 14.97
C ALA A 110 11.22 8.36 15.13
N ASP A 111 10.35 8.92 14.30
CA ASP A 111 8.88 8.81 14.37
C ASP A 111 8.38 7.37 14.57
N ALA A 112 8.90 6.40 13.81
CA ALA A 112 8.51 5.00 13.94
C ALA A 112 9.00 4.36 15.25
N SER A 113 10.11 4.86 15.81
CA SER A 113 10.62 4.42 17.11
C SER A 113 9.73 4.88 18.25
N ILE A 114 9.11 6.05 18.13
CA ILE A 114 8.11 6.54 19.09
C ILE A 114 6.88 5.64 19.07
N LEU A 115 6.38 5.30 17.88
CA LEU A 115 5.23 4.41 17.75
C LEU A 115 5.52 3.01 18.31
N LEU A 116 6.74 2.51 18.17
CA LEU A 116 7.16 1.20 18.67
C LEU A 116 6.97 1.02 20.18
N THR A 117 7.06 2.08 20.98
CA THR A 117 6.85 1.99 22.44
C THR A 117 5.38 1.89 22.81
N GLU A 118 4.48 2.18 21.88
CA GLU A 118 3.04 2.22 22.12
C GLU A 118 2.29 1.04 21.47
N VAL A 119 2.98 0.17 20.71
CA VAL A 119 2.39 -0.99 20.00
C VAL A 119 2.87 -2.32 20.58
N ASP A 120 2.11 -3.39 20.32
CA ASP A 120 2.42 -4.75 20.78
C ASP A 120 3.59 -5.39 20.01
N GLY A 121 3.87 -4.85 18.83
CA GLY A 121 5.02 -5.21 18.00
C GLY A 121 4.90 -4.65 16.59
N ALA A 122 5.95 -4.88 15.79
CA ALA A 122 6.04 -4.40 14.42
C ALA A 122 6.34 -5.52 13.42
N LEU A 123 5.97 -5.27 12.17
CA LEU A 123 6.33 -6.07 11.01
C LEU A 123 7.17 -5.21 10.07
N LEU A 124 8.40 -5.63 9.76
CA LEU A 124 9.27 -4.86 8.88
C LEU A 124 9.01 -5.19 7.41
N LEU A 125 8.62 -4.19 6.62
CA LEU A 125 8.51 -4.30 5.17
C LEU A 125 9.88 -4.07 4.51
N VAL A 126 10.39 -5.09 3.82
CA VAL A 126 11.69 -5.08 3.13
C VAL A 126 11.44 -5.11 1.64
N ARG A 127 11.96 -4.13 0.90
CA ARG A 127 11.77 -4.08 -0.56
C ARG A 127 12.94 -4.76 -1.26
N HIS A 128 12.65 -5.82 -2.01
CA HIS A 128 13.66 -6.53 -2.80
C HIS A 128 14.38 -5.58 -3.77
N GLY A 129 15.70 -5.66 -3.82
CA GLY A 129 16.55 -4.85 -4.70
C GLY A 129 16.66 -3.37 -4.32
N SER A 130 16.01 -2.92 -3.23
CA SER A 130 16.10 -1.54 -2.75
C SER A 130 16.61 -1.46 -1.32
N THR A 131 16.12 -2.33 -0.42
CA THR A 131 16.59 -2.37 0.96
C THR A 131 17.88 -3.19 1.06
N THR A 132 18.95 -2.60 1.57
CA THR A 132 20.22 -3.32 1.79
C THR A 132 20.16 -4.17 3.05
N ARG A 133 21.01 -5.20 3.13
CA ARG A 133 21.13 -6.03 4.33
C ARG A 133 21.56 -5.22 5.55
N GLU A 134 22.38 -4.19 5.35
CA GLU A 134 22.82 -3.30 6.42
C GLU A 134 21.67 -2.41 6.93
N GLN A 135 20.86 -1.85 6.04
CA GLN A 135 19.66 -1.09 6.43
C GLN A 135 18.67 -1.96 7.22
N LEU A 136 18.47 -3.21 6.81
CA LEU A 136 17.63 -4.15 7.56
C LEU A 136 18.22 -4.45 8.94
N ARG A 137 19.53 -4.71 9.04
CA ARG A 137 20.22 -4.93 10.31
C ARG A 137 20.03 -3.75 11.27
N LEU A 138 20.29 -2.53 10.79
CA LEU A 138 20.11 -1.30 11.57
C LEU A 138 18.65 -1.06 12.00
N ALA A 139 17.69 -1.41 11.14
CA ALA A 139 16.27 -1.31 11.50
C ALA A 139 15.90 -2.29 12.62
N VAL A 140 16.36 -3.53 12.55
CA VAL A 140 16.16 -4.53 13.62
C VAL A 140 16.82 -4.09 14.91
N GLU A 141 18.08 -3.66 14.87
CA GLU A 141 18.79 -3.13 16.06
C GLU A 141 18.05 -1.95 16.69
N ARG A 142 17.44 -1.08 15.88
CA ARG A 142 16.65 0.03 16.39
C ARG A 142 15.37 -0.42 17.09
N VAL A 143 14.66 -1.41 16.56
CA VAL A 143 13.50 -2.01 17.23
C VAL A 143 13.91 -2.57 18.59
N GLU A 144 15.01 -3.34 18.63
CA GLU A 144 15.53 -3.94 19.86
C GLU A 144 15.99 -2.88 20.89
N THR A 145 16.70 -1.85 20.43
CA THR A 145 17.22 -0.76 21.30
C THR A 145 16.10 0.00 21.99
N VAL A 146 14.97 0.19 21.32
CA VAL A 146 13.80 0.89 21.86
C VAL A 146 12.95 -0.04 22.74
N GLY A 147 13.28 -1.34 22.80
CA GLY A 147 12.53 -2.35 23.56
C GLY A 147 11.25 -2.81 22.84
N GLY A 148 11.13 -2.52 21.54
CA GLY A 148 10.02 -2.98 20.72
C GLY A 148 10.10 -4.46 20.41
N ARG A 149 8.95 -5.08 20.12
CA ARG A 149 8.87 -6.47 19.68
C ARG A 149 8.79 -6.54 18.16
N LEU A 150 9.68 -7.31 17.54
CA LEU A 150 9.59 -7.61 16.11
C LEU A 150 8.83 -8.93 15.90
N PHE A 151 7.70 -8.90 15.19
CA PHE A 151 6.98 -10.11 14.80
C PHE A 151 7.65 -10.85 13.63
N GLY A 152 8.32 -10.09 12.76
CA GLY A 152 9.05 -10.62 11.62
C GLY A 152 9.26 -9.58 10.54
N CYS A 153 9.60 -10.03 9.33
CA CYS A 153 9.72 -9.18 8.16
C CYS A 153 8.98 -9.78 6.96
N VAL A 154 8.51 -8.91 6.06
CA VAL A 154 7.88 -9.28 4.79
C VAL A 154 8.71 -8.72 3.65
N LEU A 155 9.17 -9.61 2.77
CA LEU A 155 9.88 -9.23 1.56
C LEU A 155 8.87 -8.90 0.46
N ASN A 156 8.85 -7.65 0.02
CA ASN A 156 7.94 -7.14 -1.01
C ASN A 156 8.70 -6.89 -2.33
N ARG A 157 7.96 -6.88 -3.44
CA ARG A 157 8.45 -6.65 -4.82
C ARG A 157 9.54 -7.62 -5.27
N THR A 158 9.44 -8.89 -4.87
CA THR A 158 10.31 -9.95 -5.40
C THR A 158 10.00 -10.19 -6.88
N PRO A 159 11.02 -10.21 -7.77
CA PRO A 159 10.83 -10.62 -9.16
C PRO A 159 10.24 -12.04 -9.19
N ARG A 160 9.23 -12.26 -10.03
CA ARG A 160 8.76 -13.63 -10.33
C ARG A 160 9.93 -14.38 -10.96
N ARG A 161 10.26 -15.58 -10.45
CA ARG A 161 11.29 -16.41 -11.06
C ARG A 161 10.69 -17.09 -12.28
N ALA A 162 11.46 -17.20 -13.37
CA ALA A 162 11.04 -17.92 -14.58
C ALA A 162 10.69 -19.41 -14.34
N SER A 163 11.05 -19.96 -13.17
CA SER A 163 10.71 -21.31 -12.71
C SER A 163 9.31 -21.44 -12.10
N ASP A 164 8.63 -20.34 -11.78
CA ASP A 164 7.27 -20.37 -11.21
C ASP A 164 6.20 -20.70 -12.28
N ASP A 165 6.54 -20.56 -13.57
CA ASP A 165 5.68 -20.94 -14.71
C ASP A 165 5.74 -22.46 -15.03
N ALA A 166 6.64 -23.22 -14.40
CA ALA A 166 6.88 -24.63 -14.72
C ALA A 166 6.09 -25.64 -13.87
N TYR A 167 5.37 -25.18 -12.84
CA TYR A 167 4.58 -26.03 -11.94
C TYR A 167 3.07 -25.81 -12.13
N GLY A 168 2.53 -26.32 -13.23
CA GLY A 168 1.10 -26.33 -13.52
C GLY A 168 0.68 -27.55 -14.34
N TYR A 169 0.78 -28.76 -13.76
CA TYR A 169 0.22 -29.96 -14.38
C TYR A 169 -1.30 -30.05 -14.11
N GLY A 170 -2.08 -29.80 -15.17
CA GLY A 170 -3.28 -30.55 -15.59
C GLY A 170 -4.57 -30.50 -14.77
N TYR A 171 -5.63 -29.88 -15.32
CA TYR A 171 -6.92 -30.53 -15.67
C TYR A 171 -7.91 -29.53 -16.31
N GLY A 172 -8.50 -29.90 -17.46
CA GLY A 172 -9.91 -29.57 -17.78
C GLY A 172 -10.21 -28.50 -18.86
N HIS A 173 -10.68 -28.97 -20.03
CA HIS A 173 -11.68 -28.37 -20.95
C HIS A 173 -11.51 -26.88 -21.38
N GLY A 174 -11.30 -26.51 -22.63
CA GLY A 174 -11.88 -27.04 -23.86
C GLY A 174 -12.96 -26.11 -24.39
N TYR A 175 -12.60 -24.95 -24.97
CA TYR A 175 -13.46 -24.19 -25.90
C TYR A 175 -12.60 -23.46 -26.93
N GLY A 176 -12.82 -23.81 -28.20
CA GLY A 176 -12.17 -23.22 -29.34
C GLY A 176 -12.80 -21.89 -29.73
N TYR A 177 -11.98 -21.01 -30.28
CA TYR A 177 -12.42 -20.05 -31.28
C TYR A 177 -11.36 -19.98 -32.36
N GLY A 178 -11.78 -20.34 -33.58
CA GLY A 178 -10.97 -20.17 -34.77
C GLY A 178 -10.90 -18.70 -35.15
N SER A 179 -9.71 -18.25 -35.49
CA SER A 179 -9.54 -17.31 -36.60
C SER A 179 -8.27 -17.69 -37.33
N ALA A 180 -8.41 -17.84 -38.65
CA ALA A 180 -7.37 -18.28 -39.55
C ALA A 180 -6.27 -17.22 -39.65
N LEU A 181 -5.02 -17.64 -39.46
CA LEU A 181 -3.85 -16.86 -39.84
C LEU A 181 -3.65 -17.02 -41.36
N PRO A 182 -3.43 -15.95 -42.14
CA PRO A 182 -2.84 -16.10 -43.45
C PRO A 182 -1.36 -16.51 -43.32
N THR A 183 -1.04 -17.63 -43.96
CA THR A 183 0.25 -18.30 -44.02
C THR A 183 1.38 -17.42 -44.55
N ALA A 184 2.55 -17.60 -43.95
CA ALA A 184 3.83 -17.05 -44.36
C ALA A 184 4.23 -17.46 -45.79
N VAL A 185 4.81 -16.53 -46.55
CA VAL A 185 5.58 -16.79 -47.77
C VAL A 185 7.07 -16.60 -47.45
N LYS A 186 7.89 -17.59 -47.82
CA LYS A 186 9.35 -17.67 -47.62
C LYS A 186 10.12 -16.76 -48.62
N PRO A 187 11.40 -16.45 -48.33
CA PRO A 187 12.17 -15.45 -49.08
C PRO A 187 12.83 -16.04 -50.33
N GLU A 188 12.95 -15.23 -51.38
CA GLU A 188 13.75 -15.54 -52.58
C GLU A 188 14.74 -14.39 -52.83
N GLN A 189 16.02 -14.74 -52.97
CA GLN A 189 17.10 -13.82 -53.33
C GLN A 189 17.17 -13.64 -54.85
N VAL A 190 17.70 -12.51 -55.34
CA VAL A 190 18.70 -12.45 -56.45
C VAL A 190 19.16 -10.99 -56.72
N GLN A 191 20.48 -10.82 -56.58
CA GLN A 191 21.48 -10.00 -57.30
C GLN A 191 21.26 -8.55 -57.80
N LYS A 192 22.33 -7.76 -57.60
CA LYS A 192 22.67 -6.45 -58.21
C LYS A 192 23.21 -6.59 -59.65
N SER A 193 22.82 -5.64 -60.52
CA SER A 193 23.58 -5.01 -61.62
C SER A 193 22.65 -3.92 -62.20
N GLY A 194 23.00 -2.65 -62.43
CA GLY A 194 24.14 -2.10 -63.17
C GLY A 194 23.63 -1.54 -64.51
N ASP A 195 23.94 -0.26 -64.80
CA ASP A 195 23.78 0.49 -66.07
C ASP A 195 22.37 0.99 -66.45
N GLU A 196 22.15 2.13 -67.13
CA GLU A 196 22.86 3.39 -67.40
C GLU A 196 21.81 4.30 -68.10
N ALA A 197 22.10 5.60 -68.14
CA ALA A 197 21.69 6.55 -69.19
C ALA A 197 20.22 7.07 -69.30
N SER A 198 20.10 8.33 -68.88
CA SER A 198 19.79 9.48 -69.76
C SER A 198 18.33 9.86 -70.09
N THR A 199 18.11 11.19 -70.03
CA THR A 199 17.41 12.03 -71.04
C THR A 199 16.13 12.78 -70.58
N LEU A 200 16.36 14.07 -70.27
CA LEU A 200 15.60 15.29 -70.64
C LEU A 200 14.08 15.47 -70.39
N SER A 201 13.78 16.47 -69.55
CA SER A 201 13.17 17.78 -69.85
C SER A 201 11.69 17.95 -70.30
N ARG A 202 11.05 18.94 -69.65
CA ARG A 202 9.83 19.71 -69.97
C ARG A 202 8.50 18.97 -69.77
N SER A 203 7.55 19.52 -69.02
CA SER A 203 6.99 20.89 -69.11
C SER A 203 6.47 21.38 -67.76
#